data_AF-A0A7C7YV48-F1
#
_entry.id   AF-A0A7C7YV48-F1
#
_cell.length_a   1.000
_cell.length_b   1.000
_cell.length_c   1.000
_cell.angle_alpha   90.00
_cell.angle_beta   90.00
_cell.angle_gamma   90.00
#
_symmetry.space_group_name_H-M   'P 1'
#
loop_
_entity.id
_entity.type
_entity.pdbx_description
1 polymer ?
#
loop_
_entity_poly.entity_id
_entity_poly.type
_entity_poly.pdbx_seq_one_letter_code
_entity_poly.pdbx_strand_id
1 'polypeptide(L)'
;MRLSVAEQPGAALELMERVLRGGAPLASEYPLVFDEDQKGRFVIAEEAGQVSSTCAILERELVFPGGKLRVGLIGSVSTAEPMRGRGLASAVLARAEAELAAGGCVCSLLWAEDESFYSRRGYREFGSEVDYGLPLELAPLLPKTAGVRRANPADFAAMHRLYLNHERRVERTGEQSALLFAMPGMATWVHECGGALDAYTCFERGDDLANTIHEWAGDADATLACVRGVLEAHGPGTEEGLLFLMAPAPSGDLGERLETLGAVWARGILGLGKVLDAEALLDLLCSRASLPLTFDGTGPDVWRIKGPKGEAQVESSQLLGLVCAPRAERTALVGLEEQLGVEFMRLPETPFLWGLDSI
;
A
#
# COMPACT_ATOMS: atom_id res chain seq x y z
N MET A 1 -25.70 20.49 1.73
CA MET A 1 -24.40 19.83 1.96
C MET A 1 -23.28 20.81 1.64
N ARG A 2 -22.36 21.02 2.58
CA ARG A 2 -21.11 21.76 2.36
C ARG A 2 -19.95 20.78 2.29
N LEU A 3 -19.14 20.85 1.25
CA LEU A 3 -17.90 20.07 1.14
C LEU A 3 -16.72 20.95 1.51
N SER A 4 -15.78 20.40 2.28
CA SER A 4 -14.56 21.11 2.68
C SER A 4 -13.43 20.13 2.95
N VAL A 5 -12.22 20.68 3.11
CA VAL A 5 -11.02 19.95 3.52
C VAL A 5 -10.59 20.52 4.86
N ALA A 6 -10.32 19.66 5.82
CA ALA A 6 -9.79 20.01 7.13
C ALA A 6 -8.39 19.41 7.30
N GLU A 7 -7.52 20.14 8.00
CA GLU A 7 -6.18 19.68 8.39
C GLU A 7 -6.19 19.01 9.77
N GLN A 8 -7.28 19.17 10.52
CA GLN A 8 -7.43 18.63 11.86
C GLN A 8 -8.53 17.57 11.89
N PRO A 9 -8.33 16.43 12.59
CA PRO A 9 -9.23 15.28 12.53
C PRO A 9 -10.61 15.56 13.15
N GLY A 10 -10.66 16.16 14.34
CA GLY A 10 -11.89 16.60 15.03
C GLY A 10 -13.12 15.72 14.79
N ALA A 11 -14.20 16.32 14.29
CA ALA A 11 -15.47 15.64 14.03
C ALA A 11 -15.41 14.59 12.89
N ALA A 12 -14.38 14.60 12.04
CA ALA A 12 -14.18 13.55 11.04
C ALA A 12 -13.75 12.25 11.72
N LEU A 13 -12.77 12.31 12.63
CA LEU A 13 -12.32 11.15 13.41
C LEU A 13 -13.47 10.56 14.24
N GLU A 14 -14.27 11.39 14.92
CA GLU A 14 -15.44 10.90 15.67
C GLU A 14 -16.45 10.14 14.79
N LEU A 15 -16.64 10.56 13.54
CA LEU A 15 -17.48 9.83 12.60
C LEU A 15 -16.81 8.52 12.16
N MET A 16 -15.51 8.53 11.89
CA MET A 16 -14.75 7.33 11.49
C MET A 16 -14.78 6.27 12.59
N GLU A 17 -14.47 6.63 13.83
CA GLU A 17 -14.49 5.71 14.98
C GLU A 17 -15.87 5.10 15.17
N ARG A 18 -16.93 5.91 15.09
CA ARG A 18 -18.31 5.42 15.21
C ARG A 18 -18.70 4.46 14.08
N VAL A 19 -18.28 4.73 12.85
CA VAL A 19 -18.68 3.94 11.66
C VAL A 19 -17.84 2.66 11.53
N LEU A 20 -16.53 2.74 11.77
CA LEU A 20 -15.57 1.67 11.47
C LEU A 20 -15.23 0.81 12.70
N ARG A 21 -15.34 1.38 13.90
CA ARG A 21 -14.90 0.73 15.15
C ARG A 21 -15.98 0.73 16.23
N GLY A 22 -17.23 1.05 15.89
CA GLY A 22 -18.32 1.14 16.86
C GLY A 22 -18.08 2.17 17.99
N GLY A 23 -17.21 3.15 17.75
CA GLY A 23 -16.80 4.18 18.71
C GLY A 23 -15.49 3.88 19.45
N ALA A 24 -14.80 2.76 19.16
CA ALA A 24 -13.46 2.55 19.72
C ALA A 24 -12.41 3.46 19.04
N PRO A 25 -11.33 3.83 19.74
CA PRO A 25 -10.32 4.74 19.21
C PRO A 25 -9.63 4.21 17.94
N LEU A 26 -9.45 5.08 16.94
CA LEU A 26 -8.79 4.74 15.67
C LEU A 26 -7.43 5.44 15.51
N ALA A 27 -7.29 6.65 16.06
CA ALA A 27 -6.16 7.54 15.75
C ALA A 27 -4.77 6.92 15.99
N SER A 28 -4.62 6.11 17.04
CA SER A 28 -3.34 5.50 17.39
C SER A 28 -2.86 4.43 16.41
N GLU A 29 -3.75 3.88 15.58
CA GLU A 29 -3.41 2.89 14.54
C GLU A 29 -2.86 3.53 13.26
N TYR A 30 -3.08 4.85 13.08
CA TYR A 30 -2.65 5.58 11.88
C TYR A 30 -2.08 6.96 12.25
N PRO A 31 -0.95 7.01 12.97
CA PRO A 31 -0.37 8.26 13.48
C PRO A 31 -0.02 9.23 12.34
N LEU A 32 0.35 8.72 11.16
CA LEU A 32 0.66 9.59 10.02
C LEU A 32 -0.56 10.29 9.39
N VAL A 33 -1.76 9.90 9.80
CA VAL A 33 -3.04 10.51 9.40
C VAL A 33 -3.57 11.42 10.50
N PHE A 34 -3.57 10.95 11.74
CA PHE A 34 -4.33 11.59 12.83
C PHE A 34 -3.49 12.40 13.81
N ASP A 35 -2.16 12.28 13.78
CA ASP A 35 -1.29 13.08 14.64
C ASP A 35 -1.18 14.53 14.11
N GLU A 36 -1.25 15.52 15.00
CA GLU A 36 -1.38 16.95 14.63
C GLU A 36 -0.15 17.48 13.90
N ASP A 37 1.01 16.90 14.16
CA ASP A 37 2.29 17.24 13.51
C ASP A 37 2.46 16.57 12.12
N GLN A 38 1.50 15.74 11.70
CA GLN A 38 1.53 15.02 10.43
C GLN A 38 0.62 15.66 9.37
N LYS A 39 0.77 15.20 8.13
CA LYS A 39 0.14 15.81 6.94
C LYS A 39 -1.17 15.13 6.52
N GLY A 40 -1.82 14.41 7.42
CA GLY A 40 -3.14 13.85 7.16
C GLY A 40 -4.15 14.97 6.90
N ARG A 41 -5.03 14.78 5.93
CA ARG A 41 -6.13 15.72 5.65
C ARG A 41 -7.45 14.97 5.56
N PHE A 42 -8.53 15.67 5.83
CA PHE A 42 -9.86 15.09 5.93
C PHE A 42 -10.80 15.80 4.97
N VAL A 43 -11.40 15.06 4.05
CA VAL A 43 -12.48 15.60 3.23
C VAL A 43 -13.79 15.37 3.95
N ILE A 44 -14.58 16.44 4.11
CA ILE A 44 -15.75 16.44 4.98
C ILE A 44 -16.97 16.94 4.20
N ALA A 45 -18.08 16.20 4.31
CA ALA A 45 -19.40 16.64 3.94
C ALA A 45 -20.23 16.98 5.19
N GLU A 46 -20.62 18.24 5.32
CA GLU A 46 -21.42 18.74 6.44
C GLU A 46 -22.89 18.97 6.04
N GLU A 47 -23.80 18.60 6.94
CA GLU A 47 -25.21 18.97 6.90
C GLU A 47 -25.64 19.49 8.27
N ALA A 48 -26.33 20.65 8.29
CA ALA A 48 -26.79 21.30 9.52
C ALA A 48 -25.70 21.47 10.61
N GLY A 49 -24.44 21.69 10.19
CA GLY A 49 -23.30 21.86 11.09
C GLY A 49 -22.72 20.56 11.67
N GLN A 50 -23.14 19.39 11.17
CA GLN A 50 -22.62 18.09 11.58
C GLN A 50 -21.95 17.37 10.40
N VAL A 51 -20.81 16.73 10.69
CA VAL A 51 -20.11 15.87 9.72
C VAL A 51 -20.96 14.63 9.42
N SER A 52 -21.42 14.52 8.17
CA SER A 52 -22.32 13.46 7.71
C SER A 52 -21.61 12.40 6.87
N SER A 53 -20.50 12.76 6.23
CA SER A 53 -19.60 11.84 5.53
C SER A 53 -18.19 12.40 5.49
N THR A 54 -17.19 11.52 5.50
CA THR A 54 -15.78 11.91 5.46
C THR A 54 -14.87 10.81 4.90
N CYS A 55 -13.66 11.18 4.50
CA CYS A 55 -12.53 10.27 4.31
C CYS A 55 -11.23 10.97 4.71
N ALA A 56 -10.21 10.17 5.03
CA ALA A 56 -8.84 10.64 5.21
C ALA A 56 -8.10 10.55 3.88
N ILE A 57 -7.23 11.53 3.61
CA ILE A 57 -6.30 11.50 2.48
C ILE A 57 -4.87 11.76 2.95
N LEU A 58 -3.93 11.09 2.29
CA LEU A 58 -2.53 11.12 2.66
C LEU A 58 -1.63 10.96 1.43
N GLU A 59 -0.81 11.96 1.13
CA GLU A 59 0.09 11.91 -0.02
C GLU A 59 1.35 11.12 0.30
N ARG A 60 1.80 10.28 -0.63
CA ARG A 60 2.99 9.44 -0.51
C ARG A 60 3.80 9.40 -1.79
N GLU A 61 5.07 9.08 -1.65
CA GLU A 61 5.97 8.81 -2.77
C GLU A 61 6.31 7.33 -2.75
N LEU A 62 5.83 6.58 -3.74
CA LEU A 62 6.22 5.19 -3.94
C LEU A 62 7.55 5.15 -4.67
N VAL A 63 8.48 4.35 -4.17
CA VAL A 63 9.79 4.09 -4.76
C VAL A 63 9.81 2.65 -5.26
N PHE A 64 10.32 2.46 -6.48
CA PHE A 64 10.51 1.15 -7.13
C PHE A 64 11.71 1.23 -8.08
N PRO A 65 12.26 0.10 -8.58
CA PRO A 65 13.47 0.12 -9.42
C PRO A 65 13.39 1.03 -10.67
N GLY A 66 12.19 1.25 -11.21
CA GLY A 66 11.97 2.17 -12.31
C GLY A 66 12.03 3.66 -11.92
N GLY A 67 11.74 4.02 -10.68
CA GLY A 67 11.69 5.42 -10.27
C GLY A 67 10.73 5.65 -9.13
N LYS A 68 10.01 6.77 -9.19
CA LYS A 68 9.10 7.18 -8.14
C LYS A 68 7.74 7.58 -8.69
N LEU A 69 6.69 7.34 -7.91
CA LEU A 69 5.32 7.71 -8.23
C LEU A 69 4.70 8.41 -7.03
N ARG A 70 4.28 9.68 -7.20
CA ARG A 70 3.52 10.37 -6.16
C ARG A 70 2.07 9.89 -6.21
N VAL A 71 1.58 9.37 -5.10
CA VAL A 71 0.24 8.78 -4.98
C VAL A 71 -0.51 9.41 -3.82
N GLY A 72 -1.84 9.35 -3.87
CA GLY A 72 -2.70 9.76 -2.77
C GLY A 72 -3.41 8.57 -2.17
N LEU A 73 -3.15 8.25 -0.91
CA LEU A 73 -3.92 7.23 -0.20
C LEU A 73 -5.26 7.84 0.23
N ILE A 74 -6.34 7.08 0.08
CA ILE A 74 -7.67 7.42 0.59
C ILE A 74 -8.09 6.30 1.53
N GLY A 75 -8.35 6.66 2.79
CA GLY A 75 -8.70 5.71 3.85
C GLY A 75 -9.91 6.18 4.66
N SER A 76 -10.37 5.28 5.53
CA SER A 76 -11.40 5.59 6.53
C SER A 76 -12.69 6.22 5.97
N VAL A 77 -13.12 5.82 4.77
CA VAL A 77 -14.30 6.38 4.10
C VAL A 77 -15.57 6.05 4.90
N SER A 78 -16.17 7.07 5.50
CA SER A 78 -17.25 6.91 6.48
C SER A 78 -18.46 7.77 6.11
N THR A 79 -19.66 7.19 6.25
CA THR A 79 -20.94 7.91 6.09
C THR A 79 -21.87 7.50 7.21
N ALA A 80 -22.42 8.49 7.91
CA ALA A 80 -23.39 8.27 8.99
C ALA A 80 -24.57 7.43 8.46
N GLU A 81 -24.98 6.40 9.19
CA GLU A 81 -25.99 5.44 8.74
C GLU A 81 -27.30 6.10 8.25
N PRO A 82 -27.89 7.10 8.95
CA PRO A 82 -29.10 7.78 8.48
C PRO A 82 -28.91 8.59 7.20
N MET A 83 -27.66 8.83 6.79
CA MET A 83 -27.29 9.65 5.64
C MET A 83 -26.85 8.82 4.42
N ARG A 84 -26.81 7.49 4.54
CA ARG A 84 -26.43 6.57 3.45
C ARG A 84 -27.44 6.61 2.31
N GLY A 85 -27.01 6.20 1.11
CA GLY A 85 -27.84 6.21 -0.10
C GLY A 85 -28.08 7.59 -0.73
N ARG A 86 -27.55 8.67 -0.13
CA ARG A 86 -27.73 10.06 -0.60
C ARG A 86 -26.60 10.60 -1.48
N GLY A 87 -25.63 9.74 -1.83
CA GLY A 87 -24.48 10.12 -2.66
C GLY A 87 -23.35 10.86 -1.94
N LEU A 88 -23.39 10.99 -0.60
CA LEU A 88 -22.38 11.73 0.18
C LEU A 88 -20.98 11.14 0.04
N ALA A 89 -20.83 9.81 0.18
CA ALA A 89 -19.54 9.13 0.00
C ALA A 89 -18.95 9.39 -1.40
N SER A 90 -19.80 9.43 -2.44
CA SER A 90 -19.36 9.77 -3.80
C SER A 90 -18.80 11.19 -3.86
N ALA A 91 -19.48 12.14 -3.23
CA ALA A 91 -19.11 13.55 -3.26
C ALA A 91 -17.81 13.80 -2.48
N VAL A 92 -17.64 13.13 -1.34
CA VAL A 92 -16.40 13.15 -0.55
C VAL A 92 -15.24 12.54 -1.34
N LEU A 93 -15.44 11.38 -1.97
CA LEU A 93 -14.38 10.75 -2.79
C LEU A 93 -13.99 11.59 -4.00
N ALA A 94 -14.96 12.14 -4.75
CA ALA A 94 -14.65 13.00 -5.89
C ALA A 94 -13.87 14.27 -5.45
N ARG A 95 -14.19 14.80 -4.27
CA ARG A 95 -13.45 15.93 -3.70
C ARG A 95 -12.05 15.52 -3.26
N ALA A 96 -11.88 14.36 -2.62
CA ALA A 96 -10.58 13.79 -2.27
C ALA A 96 -9.67 13.60 -3.49
N GLU A 97 -10.21 13.00 -4.56
CA GLU A 97 -9.50 12.80 -5.82
C GLU A 97 -9.06 14.14 -6.43
N ALA A 98 -9.92 15.16 -6.43
CA ALA A 98 -9.57 16.49 -6.92
C ALA A 98 -8.48 17.17 -6.09
N GLU A 99 -8.50 17.00 -4.77
CA GLU A 99 -7.45 17.53 -3.87
C GLU A 99 -6.11 16.83 -4.07
N LEU A 100 -6.13 15.51 -4.23
CA LEU A 100 -4.92 14.72 -4.51
C LEU A 100 -4.34 15.06 -5.89
N ALA A 101 -5.18 15.21 -6.91
CA ALA A 101 -4.75 15.64 -8.24
C ALA A 101 -4.13 17.04 -8.19
N ALA A 102 -4.75 17.99 -7.47
CA ALA A 102 -4.19 19.33 -7.26
C ALA A 102 -2.86 19.32 -6.48
N GLY A 103 -2.64 18.30 -5.63
CA GLY A 103 -1.37 18.02 -4.94
C GLY A 103 -0.30 17.36 -5.83
N GLY A 104 -0.61 17.05 -7.09
CA GLY A 104 0.29 16.39 -8.03
C GLY A 104 0.39 14.87 -7.85
N CYS A 105 -0.60 14.24 -7.20
CA CYS A 105 -0.68 12.78 -7.18
C CYS A 105 -1.10 12.26 -8.55
N VAL A 106 -0.38 11.24 -9.03
CA VAL A 106 -0.60 10.61 -10.32
C VAL A 106 -1.76 9.61 -10.27
N CYS A 107 -1.92 8.94 -9.14
CA CYS A 107 -3.07 8.08 -8.86
C CYS A 107 -3.51 8.21 -7.39
N SER A 108 -4.78 7.87 -7.13
CA SER A 108 -5.27 7.58 -5.78
C SER A 108 -5.27 6.07 -5.53
N LEU A 109 -4.97 5.66 -4.30
CA LEU A 109 -4.94 4.27 -3.86
C LEU A 109 -5.82 4.07 -2.62
N LEU A 110 -6.45 2.90 -2.50
CA LEU A 110 -7.23 2.50 -1.33
C LEU A 110 -7.37 0.98 -1.22
N TRP A 111 -7.82 0.52 -0.05
CA TRP A 111 -8.23 -0.84 0.22
C TRP A 111 -9.74 -0.86 0.48
N ALA A 112 -10.43 -1.89 0.00
CA ALA A 112 -11.88 -1.93 0.02
C ALA A 112 -12.42 -3.32 0.35
N GLU A 113 -13.36 -3.39 1.29
CA GLU A 113 -14.18 -4.58 1.49
C GLU A 113 -15.21 -4.77 0.35
N ASP A 114 -15.85 -3.69 -0.10
CA ASP A 114 -16.79 -3.69 -1.23
C ASP A 114 -16.12 -3.10 -2.48
N GLU A 115 -15.42 -3.94 -3.23
CA GLU A 115 -14.79 -3.60 -4.51
C GLU A 115 -15.80 -3.06 -5.54
N SER A 116 -17.08 -3.48 -5.47
CA SER A 116 -18.11 -3.07 -6.44
C SER A 116 -18.44 -1.58 -6.33
N PHE A 117 -18.32 -1.01 -5.12
CA PHE A 117 -18.54 0.41 -4.90
C PHE A 117 -17.46 1.25 -5.58
N TYR A 118 -16.19 0.86 -5.48
CA TYR A 118 -15.06 1.60 -6.03
C TYR A 118 -14.84 1.35 -7.52
N SER A 119 -15.04 0.12 -8.00
CA SER A 119 -14.85 -0.23 -9.42
C SER A 119 -15.78 0.57 -10.35
N ARG A 120 -17.03 0.81 -9.92
CA ARG A 120 -17.99 1.71 -10.62
C ARG A 120 -17.54 3.16 -10.70
N ARG A 121 -16.54 3.57 -9.90
CA ARG A 121 -15.97 4.93 -9.85
C ARG A 121 -14.63 5.06 -10.56
N GLY A 122 -14.22 4.00 -11.27
CA GLY A 122 -12.98 3.99 -12.04
C GLY A 122 -11.77 3.45 -11.29
N TYR A 123 -11.94 2.94 -10.05
CA TYR A 123 -10.88 2.19 -9.39
C TYR A 123 -10.69 0.84 -10.07
N ARG A 124 -9.44 0.39 -10.14
CA ARG A 124 -9.01 -0.88 -10.72
C ARG A 124 -7.96 -1.49 -9.80
N GLU A 125 -7.71 -2.78 -9.95
CA GLU A 125 -6.62 -3.46 -9.24
C GLU A 125 -5.28 -2.75 -9.50
N PHE A 126 -4.48 -2.63 -8.44
CA PHE A 126 -3.21 -1.92 -8.44
C PHE A 126 -2.15 -2.73 -7.70
N GLY A 127 -0.98 -2.89 -8.32
CA GLY A 127 0.16 -3.51 -7.68
C GLY A 127 -0.02 -5.00 -7.40
N SER A 128 0.98 -5.61 -6.78
CA SER A 128 1.00 -7.04 -6.51
C SER A 128 1.68 -7.31 -5.18
N GLU A 129 1.18 -8.33 -4.48
CA GLU A 129 1.77 -8.84 -3.25
C GLU A 129 1.84 -10.36 -3.29
N VAL A 130 2.67 -10.92 -2.42
CA VAL A 130 2.76 -12.35 -2.18
C VAL A 130 2.53 -12.59 -0.70
N ASP A 131 1.54 -13.42 -0.39
CA ASP A 131 1.22 -13.82 0.96
C ASP A 131 1.70 -15.24 1.19
N TYR A 132 2.59 -15.40 2.18
CA TYR A 132 3.07 -16.70 2.63
C TYR A 132 2.27 -17.15 3.84
N GLY A 133 1.66 -18.33 3.77
CA GLY A 133 1.09 -19.02 4.92
C GLY A 133 2.19 -19.70 5.73
N LEU A 134 2.27 -19.35 7.01
CA LEU A 134 3.27 -19.78 7.97
C LEU A 134 2.62 -20.65 9.05
N PRO A 135 2.50 -21.97 8.84
CA PRO A 135 2.03 -22.88 9.87
C PRO A 135 3.01 -22.88 11.04
N LEU A 136 2.52 -23.02 12.27
CA LEU A 136 3.38 -23.02 13.47
C LEU A 136 4.45 -24.13 13.45
N GLU A 137 4.16 -25.24 12.76
CA GLU A 137 5.08 -26.36 12.53
C GLU A 137 6.32 -25.97 11.71
N LEU A 138 6.31 -24.81 11.04
CA LEU A 138 7.45 -24.27 10.33
C LEU A 138 8.56 -23.78 11.27
N ALA A 139 8.21 -23.33 12.49
CA ALA A 139 9.15 -22.75 13.46
C ALA A 139 10.44 -23.56 13.70
N PRO A 140 10.41 -24.89 13.94
CA PRO A 140 11.63 -25.69 14.12
C PRO A 140 12.54 -25.77 12.89
N LEU A 141 12.01 -25.49 11.69
CA LEU A 141 12.77 -25.51 10.43
C LEU A 141 13.47 -24.18 10.14
N LEU A 142 13.06 -23.09 10.80
CA LEU A 142 13.63 -21.76 10.62
C LEU A 142 14.96 -21.58 11.38
N PRO A 143 15.83 -20.65 10.93
CA PRO A 143 17.07 -20.28 11.64
C PRO A 143 16.82 -20.01 13.13
N LYS A 144 17.80 -20.36 13.97
CA LYS A 144 17.67 -20.22 15.42
C LYS A 144 17.52 -18.75 15.84
N THR A 145 16.78 -18.52 16.91
CA THR A 145 16.49 -17.19 17.48
C THR A 145 17.64 -16.57 18.28
N ALA A 146 18.88 -17.02 18.09
CA ALA A 146 20.03 -16.41 18.75
C ALA A 146 20.17 -14.96 18.26
N GLY A 147 20.15 -13.97 19.17
CA GLY A 147 20.16 -12.55 18.81
C GLY A 147 18.78 -11.95 18.52
N VAL A 148 17.70 -12.74 18.56
CA VAL A 148 16.32 -12.26 18.37
C VAL A 148 15.74 -11.73 19.68
N ARG A 149 15.17 -10.53 19.65
CA ARG A 149 14.48 -9.92 20.79
C ARG A 149 13.36 -8.98 20.35
N ARG A 150 12.54 -8.53 21.31
CA ARG A 150 11.60 -7.43 21.10
C ARG A 150 12.36 -6.14 20.78
N ALA A 151 11.83 -5.38 19.82
CA ALA A 151 12.31 -4.03 19.55
C ALA A 151 12.01 -3.11 20.73
N ASN A 152 12.84 -2.09 20.90
CA ASN A 152 12.60 -0.96 21.80
C ASN A 152 12.91 0.35 21.06
N PRO A 153 12.52 1.53 21.61
CA PRO A 153 12.67 2.79 20.89
C PRO A 153 14.10 3.14 20.45
N ALA A 154 15.15 2.62 21.11
CA ALA A 154 16.53 2.85 20.68
C ALA A 154 16.88 2.14 19.35
N ASP A 155 16.09 1.15 18.94
CA ASP A 155 16.27 0.38 17.72
C ASP A 155 15.73 1.10 16.47
N PHE A 156 14.79 2.04 16.63
CA PHE A 156 14.01 2.61 15.51
C PHE A 156 14.87 3.25 14.43
N ALA A 157 15.95 3.93 14.81
CA ALA A 157 16.88 4.52 13.85
C ALA A 157 17.62 3.46 13.02
N ALA A 158 17.93 2.30 13.61
CA ALA A 158 18.56 1.19 12.89
C ALA A 158 17.55 0.45 12.01
N MET A 159 16.33 0.22 12.50
CA MET A 159 15.24 -0.35 11.71
C MET A 159 14.90 0.51 10.48
N HIS A 160 14.84 1.83 10.65
CA HIS A 160 14.64 2.74 9.51
C HIS A 160 15.76 2.61 8.47
N ARG A 161 17.01 2.45 8.88
CA ARG A 161 18.11 2.20 7.92
C ARG A 161 17.94 0.88 7.16
N LEU A 162 17.45 -0.16 7.82
CA LEU A 162 17.14 -1.43 7.15
C LEU A 162 15.98 -1.25 6.15
N TYR A 163 14.93 -0.51 6.54
CA TYR A 163 13.80 -0.19 5.66
C TYR A 163 14.23 0.53 4.38
N LEU A 164 15.17 1.48 4.48
CA LEU A 164 15.66 2.24 3.32
C LEU A 164 16.38 1.37 2.28
N ASN A 165 16.79 0.15 2.62
CA ASN A 165 17.38 -0.80 1.67
C ASN A 165 16.35 -1.43 0.75
N HIS A 166 15.04 -1.30 1.04
CA HIS A 166 14.00 -1.78 0.14
C HIS A 166 14.00 -0.97 -1.15
N GLU A 167 14.18 -1.66 -2.27
CA GLU A 167 14.02 -1.07 -3.61
C GLU A 167 12.56 -0.69 -3.89
N ARG A 168 11.61 -1.36 -3.23
CA ARG A 168 10.16 -1.15 -3.31
C ARG A 168 9.63 -0.71 -1.96
N ARG A 169 9.31 0.56 -1.82
CA ARG A 169 8.89 1.12 -0.53
C ARG A 169 8.11 2.41 -0.70
N VAL A 170 7.60 2.91 0.41
CA VAL A 170 7.12 4.28 0.53
C VAL A 170 8.27 5.14 1.07
N GLU A 171 8.43 6.34 0.55
CA GLU A 171 9.41 7.26 1.14
C GLU A 171 8.91 7.73 2.51
N ARG A 172 9.73 7.51 3.55
CA ARG A 172 9.46 7.90 4.94
C ARG A 172 10.65 8.66 5.49
N THR A 173 10.40 9.62 6.38
CA THR A 173 11.45 10.18 7.24
C THR A 173 11.72 9.26 8.43
N GLY A 174 12.87 9.41 9.08
CA GLY A 174 13.17 8.66 10.31
C GLY A 174 12.17 8.94 11.45
N GLU A 175 11.63 10.16 11.51
CA GLU A 175 10.58 10.54 12.48
C GLU A 175 9.27 9.81 12.19
N GLN A 176 8.85 9.74 10.92
CA GLN A 176 7.66 8.99 10.52
C GLN A 176 7.81 7.50 10.81
N SER A 177 8.98 6.92 10.51
CA SER A 177 9.26 5.53 10.89
C SER A 177 9.21 5.31 12.39
N ALA A 178 9.73 6.22 13.21
CA ALA A 178 9.67 6.10 14.65
C ALA A 178 8.22 6.12 15.19
N LEU A 179 7.36 6.98 14.63
CA LEU A 179 5.93 7.00 14.96
C LEU A 179 5.24 5.67 14.60
N LEU A 180 5.51 5.14 13.41
CA LEU A 180 4.96 3.87 12.95
C LEU A 180 5.43 2.69 13.81
N PHE A 181 6.72 2.63 14.15
CA PHE A 181 7.25 1.55 15.01
C PHE A 181 6.77 1.63 16.46
N ALA A 182 6.30 2.80 16.91
CA ALA A 182 5.76 3.01 18.25
C ALA A 182 4.26 2.68 18.37
N MET A 183 3.58 2.30 17.29
CA MET A 183 2.13 2.06 17.32
C MET A 183 1.74 0.95 18.31
N PRO A 184 0.66 1.16 19.09
CA PRO A 184 0.15 0.15 20.01
C PRO A 184 -0.45 -1.04 19.25
N GLY A 185 -0.52 -2.19 19.91
CA GLY A 185 -1.10 -3.41 19.32
C GLY A 185 -0.25 -4.06 18.24
N MET A 186 0.98 -3.57 18.02
CA MET A 186 1.96 -4.17 17.12
C MET A 186 3.12 -4.78 17.90
N ALA A 187 3.56 -5.94 17.40
CA ALA A 187 4.60 -6.78 17.93
C ALA A 187 5.84 -6.73 17.02
N THR A 188 6.85 -5.93 17.36
CA THR A 188 8.09 -5.86 16.57
C THR A 188 9.20 -6.71 17.15
N TRP A 189 9.84 -7.51 16.29
CA TRP A 189 11.03 -8.31 16.60
C TRP A 189 12.22 -7.81 15.79
N VAL A 190 13.41 -7.87 16.39
CA VAL A 190 14.69 -7.53 15.75
C VAL A 190 15.68 -8.66 15.93
N HIS A 191 16.61 -8.80 15.00
CA HIS A 191 17.77 -9.67 15.11
C HIS A 191 19.03 -8.80 15.25
N GLU A 192 19.90 -9.19 16.16
CA GLU A 192 21.16 -8.50 16.46
C GLU A 192 22.34 -9.45 16.33
N CYS A 193 23.30 -9.09 15.48
CA CYS A 193 24.54 -9.83 15.29
C CYS A 193 25.73 -8.88 15.42
N GLY A 194 26.72 -9.25 16.25
CA GLY A 194 27.93 -8.44 16.44
C GLY A 194 27.67 -7.03 17.01
N GLY A 195 26.56 -6.83 17.74
CA GLY A 195 26.19 -5.53 18.31
C GLY A 195 25.49 -4.57 17.33
N ALA A 196 25.07 -5.06 16.15
CA ALA A 196 24.30 -4.30 15.17
C ALA A 196 23.01 -5.03 14.81
N LEU A 197 21.93 -4.27 14.60
CA LEU A 197 20.70 -4.82 14.03
C LEU A 197 20.88 -5.07 12.53
N ASP A 198 20.52 -6.26 12.09
CA ASP A 198 20.61 -6.71 10.69
C ASP A 198 19.26 -7.21 10.14
N ALA A 199 18.23 -7.38 10.98
CA ALA A 199 16.86 -7.61 10.54
C ALA A 199 15.78 -7.15 11.54
N TYR A 200 14.55 -6.96 11.04
CA TYR A 200 13.34 -6.81 11.85
C TYR A 200 12.10 -7.38 11.16
N THR A 201 11.06 -7.65 11.96
CA THR A 201 9.70 -7.98 11.51
C THR A 201 8.66 -7.27 12.37
N CYS A 202 7.63 -6.71 11.75
CA CYS A 202 6.45 -6.13 12.39
C CYS A 202 5.28 -7.09 12.24
N PHE A 203 4.73 -7.55 13.37
CA PHE A 203 3.63 -8.50 13.43
C PHE A 203 2.41 -7.85 14.09
N GLU A 204 1.22 -8.10 13.54
CA GLU A 204 -0.06 -7.50 13.95
C GLU A 204 -0.11 -5.98 13.75
N ARG A 205 -1.31 -5.47 13.43
CA ARG A 205 -1.67 -4.05 13.55
C ARG A 205 -3.19 -3.91 13.40
N GLY A 206 -3.87 -3.61 14.51
CA GLY A 206 -5.32 -3.46 14.52
C GLY A 206 -6.04 -4.70 13.99
N ASP A 207 -7.30 -4.52 13.58
CA ASP A 207 -8.10 -5.59 12.97
C ASP A 207 -7.65 -5.88 11.53
N ASP A 208 -7.11 -4.88 10.82
CA ASP A 208 -6.80 -4.97 9.39
C ASP A 208 -5.66 -5.95 9.06
N LEU A 209 -4.70 -6.12 9.97
CA LEU A 209 -3.49 -6.94 9.76
C LEU A 209 -3.29 -7.94 10.90
N ALA A 210 -4.38 -8.45 11.48
CA ALA A 210 -4.32 -9.51 12.47
C ALA A 210 -3.58 -10.75 11.92
N ASN A 211 -2.82 -11.43 12.78
CA ASN A 211 -2.05 -12.64 12.45
C ASN A 211 -1.06 -12.49 11.27
N THR A 212 -0.65 -11.26 10.94
CA THR A 212 0.14 -10.98 9.74
C THR A 212 1.46 -10.29 10.09
N ILE A 213 2.56 -10.80 9.56
CA ILE A 213 3.85 -10.10 9.44
C ILE A 213 3.77 -9.23 8.19
N HIS A 214 3.56 -7.93 8.39
CA HIS A 214 3.19 -7.00 7.33
C HIS A 214 4.30 -6.03 6.93
N GLU A 215 5.37 -6.00 7.70
CA GLU A 215 6.61 -5.32 7.34
C GLU A 215 7.82 -6.08 7.89
N TRP A 216 8.87 -6.15 7.10
CA TRP A 216 10.13 -6.76 7.49
C TRP A 216 11.26 -6.16 6.67
N ALA A 217 12.49 -6.23 7.17
CA ALA A 217 13.68 -5.91 6.41
C ALA A 217 14.89 -6.64 7.00
N GLY A 218 15.95 -6.78 6.21
CA GLY A 218 17.20 -7.41 6.63
C GLY A 218 17.67 -8.52 5.71
N ASP A 219 18.73 -9.21 6.14
CA ASP A 219 19.16 -10.46 5.51
C ASP A 219 18.10 -11.55 5.68
N ALA A 220 17.91 -12.39 4.66
CA ALA A 220 16.85 -13.38 4.65
C ALA A 220 16.93 -14.37 5.84
N ASP A 221 18.13 -14.83 6.24
CA ASP A 221 18.26 -15.76 7.38
C ASP A 221 17.98 -15.06 8.72
N ALA A 222 18.44 -13.81 8.87
CA ALA A 222 18.15 -12.99 10.04
C ALA A 222 16.65 -12.66 10.15
N THR A 223 15.99 -12.32 9.04
CA THR A 223 14.53 -12.12 8.99
C THR A 223 13.79 -13.39 9.33
N LEU A 224 14.18 -14.56 8.80
CA LEU A 224 13.56 -15.84 9.15
C LEU A 224 13.77 -16.20 10.64
N ALA A 225 14.88 -15.80 11.25
CA ALA A 225 15.07 -15.93 12.70
C ALA A 225 14.05 -15.07 13.48
N CYS A 226 13.76 -13.84 13.02
CA CYS A 226 12.68 -13.02 13.59
C CYS A 226 11.30 -13.68 13.40
N VAL A 227 11.00 -14.20 12.20
CA VAL A 227 9.75 -14.94 11.91
C VAL A 227 9.59 -16.13 12.87
N ARG A 228 10.67 -16.87 13.14
CA ARG A 228 10.64 -17.94 14.14
C ARG A 228 10.27 -17.42 15.53
N GLY A 229 10.83 -16.30 15.94
CA GLY A 229 10.47 -15.64 17.21
C GLY A 229 8.99 -15.28 17.29
N VAL A 230 8.39 -14.83 16.18
CA VAL A 230 6.94 -14.59 16.08
C VAL A 230 6.16 -15.89 16.27
N LEU A 231 6.47 -16.94 15.51
CA LEU A 231 5.76 -18.23 15.58
C LEU A 231 5.85 -18.87 16.98
N GLU A 232 7.04 -18.87 17.59
CA GLU A 232 7.26 -19.43 18.93
C GLU A 232 6.52 -18.63 20.02
N ALA A 233 6.38 -17.32 19.86
CA ALA A 233 5.67 -16.47 20.82
C ALA A 233 4.14 -16.55 20.71
N HIS A 234 3.61 -16.84 19.51
CA HIS A 234 2.17 -16.92 19.27
C HIS A 234 1.57 -18.23 19.79
N GLY A 235 2.35 -19.32 19.79
CA GLY A 235 2.01 -20.60 20.42
C GLY A 235 0.83 -21.35 19.76
N PRO A 236 0.63 -22.65 20.08
CA PRO A 236 -0.39 -23.50 19.47
C PRO A 236 -1.84 -23.22 19.95
N GLY A 237 -2.08 -22.11 20.66
CA GLY A 237 -3.33 -21.82 21.35
C GLY A 237 -4.33 -20.95 20.56
N THR A 238 -3.98 -20.49 19.37
CA THR A 238 -4.87 -19.69 18.51
C THR A 238 -5.65 -20.60 17.56
N GLU A 239 -6.92 -20.27 17.31
CA GLU A 239 -7.89 -21.17 16.65
C GLU A 239 -7.50 -21.62 15.23
N GLU A 240 -6.49 -21.01 14.59
CA GLU A 240 -6.13 -21.28 13.20
C GLU A 240 -4.71 -21.80 12.96
N GLY A 241 -3.78 -21.75 13.93
CA GLY A 241 -2.42 -22.31 13.80
C GLY A 241 -1.61 -21.84 12.58
N LEU A 242 -2.04 -20.76 11.92
CA LEU A 242 -1.52 -20.24 10.67
C LEU A 242 -1.34 -18.73 10.80
N LEU A 243 -0.11 -18.25 10.56
CA LEU A 243 0.19 -16.83 10.42
C LEU A 243 0.44 -16.51 8.94
N PHE A 244 0.42 -15.22 8.60
CA PHE A 244 0.75 -14.75 7.26
C PHE A 244 2.00 -13.89 7.25
N LEU A 245 2.74 -13.90 6.14
CA LEU A 245 3.78 -12.92 5.85
C LEU A 245 3.53 -12.31 4.48
N MET A 246 3.40 -10.98 4.46
CA MET A 246 3.26 -10.21 3.22
C MET A 246 4.64 -9.88 2.65
N ALA A 247 4.77 -9.98 1.33
CA ALA A 247 6.00 -9.64 0.61
C ALA A 247 5.71 -8.96 -0.74
N PRO A 248 6.63 -8.11 -1.25
CA PRO A 248 6.53 -7.59 -2.60
C PRO A 248 6.64 -8.72 -3.64
N ALA A 249 6.10 -8.50 -4.84
CA ALA A 249 6.34 -9.38 -5.99
C ALA A 249 7.41 -8.76 -6.93
N PRO A 250 8.56 -9.43 -7.18
CA PRO A 250 9.03 -10.68 -6.58
C PRO A 250 9.52 -10.51 -5.13
N SER A 251 9.42 -11.59 -4.35
CA SER A 251 9.73 -11.64 -2.90
C SER A 251 11.23 -11.74 -2.57
N GLY A 252 12.09 -11.92 -3.59
CA GLY A 252 13.54 -12.08 -3.44
C GLY A 252 13.95 -13.31 -2.62
N ASP A 253 15.16 -13.27 -2.07
CA ASP A 253 15.79 -14.37 -1.33
C ASP A 253 14.94 -14.89 -0.15
N LEU A 254 14.19 -14.02 0.53
CA LEU A 254 13.30 -14.45 1.61
C LEU A 254 12.19 -15.37 1.09
N GLY A 255 11.55 -14.98 -0.01
CA GLY A 255 10.50 -15.78 -0.64
C GLY A 255 11.03 -17.12 -1.13
N GLU A 256 12.18 -17.13 -1.81
CA GLU A 256 12.81 -18.38 -2.29
C GLU A 256 13.09 -19.36 -1.14
N ARG A 257 13.52 -18.86 0.02
CA ARG A 257 13.74 -19.69 1.21
C ARG A 257 12.43 -20.20 1.80
N LEU A 258 11.41 -19.36 1.92
CA LEU A 258 10.08 -19.78 2.39
C LEU A 258 9.48 -20.87 1.49
N GLU A 259 9.58 -20.72 0.18
CA GLU A 259 9.14 -21.72 -0.80
C GLU A 259 9.91 -23.03 -0.67
N THR A 260 11.24 -22.96 -0.49
CA THR A 260 12.10 -24.13 -0.26
C THR A 260 11.72 -24.89 1.02
N LEU A 261 11.27 -24.15 2.04
CA LEU A 261 10.80 -24.71 3.31
C LEU A 261 9.35 -25.24 3.23
N GLY A 262 8.70 -25.13 2.07
CA GLY A 262 7.35 -25.63 1.83
C GLY A 262 6.24 -24.70 2.32
N ALA A 263 6.53 -23.40 2.54
CA ALA A 263 5.49 -22.43 2.83
C ALA A 263 4.49 -22.37 1.66
N VAL A 264 3.20 -22.47 1.97
CA VAL A 264 2.16 -22.21 0.99
C VAL A 264 2.13 -20.72 0.69
N TRP A 265 1.88 -20.35 -0.55
CA TRP A 265 1.82 -18.94 -0.92
C TRP A 265 0.75 -18.67 -1.96
N ALA A 266 0.27 -17.44 -1.97
CA ALA A 266 -0.65 -16.91 -2.97
C ALA A 266 -0.17 -15.56 -3.47
N ARG A 267 -0.48 -15.24 -4.73
CA ARG A 267 -0.24 -13.90 -5.27
C ARG A 267 -1.52 -13.08 -5.19
N GLY A 268 -1.46 -12.01 -4.41
CA GLY A 268 -2.56 -11.08 -4.17
C GLY A 268 -2.53 -9.86 -5.08
N ILE A 269 -3.55 -9.03 -4.91
CA ILE A 269 -3.63 -7.68 -5.46
C ILE A 269 -3.37 -6.75 -4.28
N LEU A 270 -2.38 -5.87 -4.42
CA LEU A 270 -1.97 -5.01 -3.30
C LEU A 270 -3.08 -4.03 -2.87
N GLY A 271 -3.86 -3.52 -3.82
CA GLY A 271 -5.00 -2.65 -3.52
C GLY A 271 -5.74 -2.19 -4.77
N LEU A 272 -6.57 -1.16 -4.62
CA LEU A 272 -7.25 -0.52 -5.73
C LEU A 272 -6.64 0.84 -6.02
N GLY A 273 -6.48 1.18 -7.31
CA GLY A 273 -5.97 2.46 -7.77
C GLY A 273 -6.89 3.12 -8.81
N LYS A 274 -6.85 4.45 -8.87
CA LYS A 274 -7.51 5.26 -9.91
C LYS A 274 -6.55 6.32 -10.44
N VAL A 275 -6.52 6.47 -11.76
CA VAL A 275 -5.71 7.50 -12.43
C VAL A 275 -6.25 8.89 -12.11
N LEU A 276 -5.36 9.76 -11.66
CA LEU A 276 -5.63 11.18 -11.43
C LEU A 276 -4.92 12.06 -12.46
N ASP A 277 -3.74 11.62 -12.93
CA ASP A 277 -2.96 12.27 -13.98
C ASP A 277 -2.54 11.23 -15.03
N ALA A 278 -3.27 11.22 -16.16
CA ALA A 278 -3.01 10.29 -17.25
C ALA A 278 -1.76 10.65 -18.04
N GLU A 279 -1.42 11.94 -18.17
CA GLU A 279 -0.21 12.38 -18.87
C GLU A 279 1.04 11.91 -18.13
N ALA A 280 1.07 12.07 -16.81
CA ALA A 280 2.20 11.59 -16.00
C ALA A 280 2.39 10.06 -16.08
N LEU A 281 1.31 9.26 -16.14
CA LEU A 281 1.43 7.82 -16.36
C LEU A 281 1.87 7.46 -17.77
N LEU A 282 1.42 8.21 -18.78
CA LEU A 282 1.85 8.02 -20.16
C LEU A 282 3.31 8.38 -20.36
N ASP A 283 3.80 9.44 -19.72
CA ASP A 283 5.22 9.79 -19.69
C ASP A 283 6.04 8.67 -19.07
N LEU A 284 5.58 8.11 -17.94
CA LEU A 284 6.22 6.96 -17.31
C LEU A 284 6.23 5.75 -18.27
N LEU A 285 5.09 5.37 -18.84
CA LEU A 285 4.98 4.28 -19.82
C LEU A 285 5.92 4.48 -21.01
N CYS A 286 5.92 5.66 -21.63
CA CYS A 286 6.74 5.97 -22.79
C CYS A 286 8.24 6.00 -22.45
N SER A 287 8.61 6.44 -21.25
CA SER A 287 10.01 6.40 -20.78
C SER A 287 10.57 4.99 -20.62
N ARG A 288 9.70 3.97 -20.63
CA ARG A 288 10.07 2.54 -20.55
C ARG A 288 10.14 1.85 -21.90
N ALA A 289 9.73 2.51 -22.98
CA ALA A 289 9.79 1.94 -24.31
C ALA A 289 11.25 1.86 -24.81
N SER A 290 11.58 0.78 -25.53
CA SER A 290 12.90 0.59 -26.15
C SER A 290 13.19 1.56 -27.29
N LEU A 291 12.15 2.20 -27.84
CA LEU A 291 12.22 3.24 -28.85
C LEU A 291 11.31 4.42 -28.45
N PRO A 292 11.63 5.66 -28.88
CA PRO A 292 10.80 6.81 -28.56
C PRO A 292 9.36 6.65 -29.01
N LEU A 293 8.43 6.94 -28.10
CA LEU A 293 7.00 7.05 -28.36
C LEU A 293 6.55 8.49 -28.21
N THR A 294 5.43 8.83 -28.83
CA THR A 294 4.72 10.10 -28.58
C THR A 294 3.26 9.81 -28.31
N PHE A 295 2.59 10.66 -27.54
CA PHE A 295 1.16 10.55 -27.32
C PHE A 295 0.43 11.89 -27.47
N ASP A 296 -0.86 11.82 -27.79
CA ASP A 296 -1.76 12.96 -27.83
C ASP A 296 -3.18 12.55 -27.40
N GLY A 297 -3.91 13.47 -26.77
CA GLY A 297 -5.30 13.26 -26.37
C GLY A 297 -6.23 13.30 -27.58
N THR A 298 -7.07 12.28 -27.74
CA THR A 298 -8.05 12.18 -28.84
C THR A 298 -9.50 12.34 -28.39
N GLY A 299 -9.74 12.46 -27.09
CA GLY A 299 -11.06 12.64 -26.49
C GLY A 299 -10.99 12.80 -24.97
N PRO A 300 -12.14 12.93 -24.28
CA PRO A 300 -12.18 12.88 -22.83
C PRO A 300 -11.71 11.48 -22.39
N ASP A 301 -10.57 11.44 -21.72
CA ASP A 301 -9.92 10.23 -21.18
C ASP A 301 -9.39 9.21 -22.20
N VAL A 302 -9.31 9.53 -23.50
CA VAL A 302 -8.75 8.64 -24.53
C VAL A 302 -7.48 9.22 -25.12
N TRP A 303 -6.43 8.41 -25.10
CA TRP A 303 -5.09 8.77 -25.54
C TRP A 303 -4.68 7.94 -26.74
N ARG A 304 -4.00 8.59 -27.69
CA ARG A 304 -3.36 7.92 -28.80
C ARG A 304 -1.87 7.88 -28.56
N ILE A 305 -1.29 6.68 -28.58
CA ILE A 305 0.15 6.44 -28.50
C ILE A 305 0.65 6.08 -29.89
N LYS A 306 1.74 6.67 -30.36
CA LYS A 306 2.35 6.44 -31.67
C LYS A 306 3.74 5.85 -31.51
N GLY A 307 4.00 4.76 -32.22
CA GLY A 307 5.29 4.08 -32.29
C GLY A 307 5.70 3.76 -33.73
N PRO A 308 6.85 3.09 -33.93
CA PRO A 308 7.41 2.81 -35.25
C PRO A 308 6.52 1.99 -36.19
N LYS A 309 5.70 1.06 -35.67
CA LYS A 309 4.84 0.20 -36.48
C LYS A 309 3.41 0.73 -36.65
N GLY A 310 2.97 1.65 -35.80
CA GLY A 310 1.59 2.11 -35.82
C GLY A 310 1.22 2.95 -34.61
N GLU A 311 -0.09 3.08 -34.40
CA GLU A 311 -0.68 3.80 -33.27
C GLU A 311 -1.67 2.92 -32.53
N ALA A 312 -1.83 3.16 -31.24
CA ALA A 312 -2.77 2.49 -30.36
C ALA A 312 -3.61 3.53 -29.60
N GLN A 313 -4.88 3.19 -29.33
CA GLN A 313 -5.74 3.98 -28.44
C GLN A 313 -5.80 3.30 -27.08
N VAL A 314 -5.64 4.10 -26.03
CA VAL A 314 -5.66 3.66 -24.64
C VAL A 314 -6.54 4.60 -23.85
N GLU A 315 -7.49 4.05 -23.09
CA GLU A 315 -8.26 4.83 -22.12
C GLU A 315 -7.42 5.08 -20.86
N SER A 316 -7.63 6.23 -20.22
CA SER A 316 -6.94 6.58 -18.97
C SER A 316 -7.12 5.51 -17.90
N SER A 317 -8.30 4.87 -17.87
CA SER A 317 -8.61 3.78 -16.94
C SER A 317 -7.75 2.52 -17.13
N GLN A 318 -7.15 2.34 -18.31
CA GLN A 318 -6.29 1.19 -18.64
C GLN A 318 -4.83 1.43 -18.28
N LEU A 319 -4.41 2.68 -18.07
CA LEU A 319 -3.00 3.04 -17.86
C LEU A 319 -2.42 2.38 -16.60
N LEU A 320 -3.20 2.26 -15.52
CA LEU A 320 -2.74 1.53 -14.33
C LEU A 320 -2.47 0.05 -14.62
N GLY A 321 -3.31 -0.59 -15.43
CA GLY A 321 -3.11 -1.99 -15.83
C GLY A 321 -1.92 -2.19 -16.78
N LEU A 322 -1.42 -1.12 -17.42
CA LEU A 322 -0.20 -1.16 -18.23
C LEU A 322 1.05 -0.87 -17.39
N VAL A 323 0.97 0.11 -16.49
CA VAL A 323 2.14 0.56 -15.71
C VAL A 323 2.34 -0.24 -14.44
N CYS A 324 1.27 -0.54 -13.70
CA CYS A 324 1.30 -1.17 -12.38
C CYS A 324 0.38 -2.40 -12.33
N ALA A 325 0.42 -3.23 -13.38
CA ALA A 325 -0.50 -4.34 -13.57
C ALA A 325 -0.59 -5.25 -12.34
N PRO A 326 -1.80 -5.69 -11.95
CA PRO A 326 -1.97 -6.67 -10.90
C PRO A 326 -1.32 -7.99 -11.28
N ARG A 327 -0.86 -8.71 -10.26
CA ARG A 327 -0.16 -10.02 -10.35
C ARG A 327 1.04 -10.06 -11.32
N ALA A 328 1.58 -8.90 -11.69
CA ALA A 328 2.58 -8.71 -12.73
C ALA A 328 2.17 -9.25 -14.12
N GLU A 329 0.87 -9.21 -14.44
CA GLU A 329 0.36 -9.66 -15.74
C GLU A 329 0.81 -8.74 -16.88
N ARG A 330 1.33 -9.34 -17.97
CA ARG A 330 1.85 -8.61 -19.15
C ARG A 330 0.97 -8.67 -20.39
N THR A 331 -0.18 -9.33 -20.35
CA THR A 331 -1.01 -9.60 -21.54
C THR A 331 -1.39 -8.31 -22.30
N ALA A 332 -1.82 -7.27 -21.58
CA ALA A 332 -2.16 -5.99 -22.18
C ALA A 332 -0.94 -5.25 -22.77
N LEU A 333 0.21 -5.34 -22.09
CA LEU A 333 1.46 -4.76 -22.57
C LEU A 333 1.94 -5.43 -23.85
N VAL A 334 1.89 -6.76 -23.94
CA VAL A 334 2.33 -7.51 -25.13
C VAL A 334 1.53 -7.10 -26.36
N GLY A 335 0.20 -6.98 -26.24
CA GLY A 335 -0.62 -6.49 -27.35
C GLY A 335 -0.24 -5.07 -27.79
N LEU A 336 0.08 -4.19 -26.84
CA LEU A 336 0.52 -2.83 -27.12
C LEU A 336 1.91 -2.78 -27.77
N GLU A 337 2.86 -3.63 -27.33
CA GLU A 337 4.20 -3.79 -27.90
C GLU A 337 4.13 -4.20 -29.37
N GLU A 338 3.30 -5.18 -29.70
CA GLU A 338 3.09 -5.66 -31.08
C GLU A 338 2.55 -4.55 -31.99
N GLN A 339 1.55 -3.81 -31.52
CA GLN A 339 0.88 -2.74 -32.27
C GLN A 339 1.79 -1.52 -32.51
N LEU A 340 2.56 -1.13 -31.49
CA LEU A 340 3.44 0.04 -31.56
C LEU A 340 4.79 -0.29 -32.19
N GLY A 341 5.24 -1.55 -32.13
CA GLY A 341 6.56 -1.96 -32.60
C GLY A 341 7.69 -1.57 -31.66
N VAL A 342 7.47 -1.71 -30.35
CA VAL A 342 8.43 -1.43 -29.29
C VAL A 342 8.42 -2.55 -28.26
N GLU A 343 9.38 -2.52 -27.34
CA GLU A 343 9.38 -3.36 -26.13
C GLU A 343 9.34 -2.43 -24.91
N PHE A 344 8.50 -2.72 -23.92
CA PHE A 344 8.48 -2.00 -22.65
C PHE A 344 9.38 -2.69 -21.63
N MET A 345 10.52 -2.06 -21.38
CA MET A 345 11.53 -2.54 -20.45
C MET A 345 11.09 -2.26 -19.01
N ARG A 346 11.15 -3.30 -18.15
CA ARG A 346 10.84 -3.19 -16.71
C ARG A 346 9.40 -2.83 -16.38
N LEU A 347 8.45 -3.10 -17.30
CA LEU A 347 7.02 -3.07 -17.00
C LEU A 347 6.43 -4.49 -16.83
N PRO A 348 5.30 -4.64 -16.11
CA PRO A 348 4.74 -3.65 -15.21
C PRO A 348 5.71 -3.33 -14.05
N GLU A 349 5.70 -2.08 -13.59
CA GLU A 349 6.31 -1.72 -12.32
C GLU A 349 5.56 -2.48 -11.21
N THR A 350 6.28 -2.88 -10.18
CA THR A 350 5.70 -3.54 -9.00
C THR A 350 5.89 -2.67 -7.76
N PRO A 351 5.19 -1.52 -7.67
CA PRO A 351 5.20 -0.73 -6.45
C PRO A 351 4.62 -1.56 -5.31
N PHE A 352 5.13 -1.32 -4.10
CA PHE A 352 4.70 -2.03 -2.90
C PHE A 352 4.52 -1.05 -1.75
N LEU A 353 3.42 -1.21 -1.01
CA LEU A 353 3.13 -0.49 0.21
C LEU A 353 3.21 -1.52 1.35
N TRP A 354 4.05 -1.25 2.33
CA TRP A 354 4.17 -2.11 3.49
C TRP A 354 2.98 -1.90 4.40
N GLY A 355 2.71 -2.86 5.31
CA GLY A 355 1.54 -2.76 6.20
C GLY A 355 1.47 -1.42 6.91
N LEU A 356 2.59 -0.92 7.44
CA LEU A 356 2.68 0.38 8.11
C LEU A 356 2.34 1.60 7.24
N ASP A 357 2.25 1.47 5.92
CA ASP A 357 1.90 2.57 5.01
C ASP A 357 0.40 2.68 4.70
N SER A 358 -0.42 1.67 5.00
CA SER A 358 -1.86 1.73 4.70
C SER A 358 -2.66 2.55 5.72
N ILE A 359 -3.84 3.03 5.31
CA ILE A 359 -4.73 3.94 6.07
C ILE A 359 -6.22 3.59 5.98
#